data_AF-A0A150N4I2-F1
#
_entry.id   AF-A0A150N4I2-F1
#
_cell.length_a   1.000
_cell.length_b   1.000
_cell.length_c   1.000
_cell.angle_alpha   90.00
_cell.angle_beta   90.00
_cell.angle_gamma   90.00
#
_symmetry.space_group_name_H-M   'P 1'
#
loop_
_entity.id
_entity.type
_entity.pdbx_description
1 polymer ?
#
loop_
_entity_poly.entity_id
_entity_poly.type
_entity_poly.pdbx_seq_one_letter_code
_entity_poly.pdbx_strand_id
1 'polypeptide(L)'
;MCRHISFLADSERVMHYVMAAFHHGLVRMVGYSSFMRASRRAYVASALLASWTGTYLDLYFVGKGLYAFPKRPFPSVFSIDIFFTAVVLPLGTVFFLALMERLSRLGRMGLIAALSALAAALEAKAETYGLFTHTAEWSHWYSVAGYGLFLSIIWEFYRRFQTVD
;
A
#
# COMPACT_ATOMS: atom_id res chain seq x y z
N MET A 1 -37.32 -20.41 54.01
CA MET A 1 -37.45 -20.67 52.56
C MET A 1 -37.01 -19.50 51.67
N CYS A 2 -37.21 -18.22 52.05
CA CYS A 2 -36.86 -17.06 51.20
C CYS A 2 -35.37 -16.81 50.88
N ARG A 3 -34.40 -17.27 51.70
CA ARG A 3 -32.96 -16.99 51.46
C ARG A 3 -32.32 -17.84 50.35
N HIS A 4 -32.93 -18.97 49.99
CA HIS A 4 -32.36 -19.89 49.01
C HIS A 4 -32.67 -19.49 47.55
N ILE A 5 -33.78 -18.78 47.34
CA ILE A 5 -34.25 -18.31 46.02
C ILE A 5 -33.46 -17.08 45.57
N SER A 6 -33.11 -16.19 46.51
CA SER A 6 -32.30 -15.00 46.21
C SER A 6 -30.85 -15.33 45.82
N PHE A 7 -30.27 -16.41 46.38
CA PHE A 7 -28.92 -16.86 46.01
C PHE A 7 -28.87 -17.47 44.59
N LEU A 8 -29.89 -18.23 44.20
CA LEU A 8 -29.99 -18.81 42.85
C LEU A 8 -30.19 -17.73 41.78
N ALA A 9 -31.05 -16.74 42.03
CA ALA A 9 -31.29 -15.62 41.13
C ALA A 9 -30.07 -14.70 40.94
N ASP A 10 -29.18 -14.63 41.93
CA ASP A 10 -27.91 -13.91 41.84
C ASP A 10 -26.87 -14.71 41.01
N SER A 11 -26.82 -16.04 41.21
CA SER A 11 -25.92 -16.93 40.47
C SER A 11 -26.19 -16.98 38.96
N GLU A 12 -27.45 -16.99 38.54
CA GLU A 12 -27.81 -16.96 37.11
C GLU A 12 -27.46 -15.61 36.46
N ARG A 13 -27.62 -14.52 37.22
CA ARG A 13 -27.29 -13.17 36.74
C ARG A 13 -25.78 -13.01 36.55
N VAL A 14 -24.99 -13.51 37.50
CA VAL A 14 -23.51 -13.56 37.40
C VAL A 14 -23.08 -14.41 36.19
N MET A 15 -23.70 -15.57 35.97
CA MET A 15 -23.39 -16.44 34.84
C MET A 15 -23.70 -15.75 33.49
N HIS A 16 -24.82 -15.03 33.40
CA HIS A 16 -25.17 -14.24 32.21
C HIS A 16 -24.17 -13.12 31.93
N TYR A 17 -23.70 -12.41 32.96
CA TYR A 17 -22.66 -11.37 32.80
C TYR A 17 -21.32 -11.96 32.36
N VAL A 18 -20.91 -13.09 32.94
CA VAL A 18 -19.67 -13.78 32.58
C VAL A 18 -19.73 -14.28 31.14
N MET A 19 -20.84 -14.90 30.73
CA MET A 19 -21.04 -15.38 29.36
C MET A 19 -21.11 -14.22 28.36
N ALA A 20 -21.79 -13.12 28.70
CA ALA A 20 -21.84 -11.92 27.86
C ALA A 20 -20.46 -11.28 27.70
N ALA A 21 -19.68 -11.14 28.78
CA ALA A 21 -18.32 -10.61 28.74
C ALA A 21 -17.37 -11.52 27.96
N PHE A 22 -17.49 -12.85 28.12
CA PHE A 22 -16.69 -13.83 27.38
C PHE A 22 -17.01 -13.81 25.89
N HIS A 23 -18.29 -13.77 25.51
CA HIS A 23 -18.73 -13.63 24.13
C HIS A 23 -18.26 -12.29 23.52
N HIS A 24 -18.38 -11.18 24.25
CA HIS A 24 -17.87 -9.89 23.80
C HIS A 24 -16.34 -9.89 23.61
N GLY A 25 -15.60 -10.54 24.51
CA GLY A 25 -14.16 -10.70 24.42
C GLY A 25 -13.74 -11.55 23.21
N LEU A 26 -14.42 -12.67 22.98
CA LEU A 26 -14.20 -13.56 21.84
C LEU A 26 -14.51 -12.88 20.51
N VAL A 27 -15.66 -12.22 20.38
CA VAL A 27 -16.05 -11.48 19.18
C VAL A 27 -15.04 -10.37 18.88
N ARG A 28 -14.56 -9.66 19.90
CA ARG A 28 -13.57 -8.59 19.73
C ARG A 28 -12.20 -9.12 19.33
N MET A 29 -11.77 -10.24 19.90
CA MET A 29 -10.49 -10.87 19.58
C MET A 29 -10.49 -11.50 18.17
N VAL A 30 -11.58 -12.18 17.81
CA VAL A 30 -11.82 -12.70 16.45
C VAL A 30 -11.85 -11.55 15.45
N GLY A 31 -12.56 -10.46 15.74
CA GLY A 31 -12.61 -9.24 14.92
C GLY A 31 -11.25 -8.55 14.76
N TYR A 32 -10.43 -8.52 15.81
CA TYR A 32 -9.06 -7.97 15.73
C TYR A 32 -8.17 -8.86 14.84
N SER A 33 -8.31 -10.18 14.96
CA SER A 33 -7.54 -11.16 14.16
C SER A 33 -7.94 -11.18 12.68
N SER A 34 -9.20 -10.91 12.35
CA SER A 34 -9.68 -10.79 10.97
C SER A 34 -9.23 -9.46 10.37
N PHE A 35 -9.37 -8.35 11.10
CA PHE A 35 -8.88 -7.03 10.67
C PHE A 35 -7.36 -7.03 10.40
N MET A 36 -6.56 -7.63 11.28
CA MET A 36 -5.11 -7.76 11.08
C MET A 36 -4.72 -8.67 9.89
N ARG A 37 -5.60 -9.60 9.47
CA ARG A 37 -5.41 -10.43 8.28
C ARG A 37 -5.85 -9.71 7.00
N ALA A 38 -6.99 -9.03 7.03
CA ALA A 38 -7.49 -8.20 5.94
C ALA A 38 -6.51 -7.05 5.60
N SER A 39 -5.99 -6.37 6.62
CA SER A 39 -4.97 -5.33 6.46
C SER A 39 -3.69 -5.87 5.79
N ARG A 40 -3.18 -7.04 6.24
CA ARG A 40 -2.00 -7.68 5.62
C ARG A 40 -2.22 -8.06 4.16
N ARG A 41 -3.40 -8.57 3.81
CA ARG A 41 -3.75 -8.90 2.42
C ARG A 41 -3.81 -7.64 1.55
N ALA A 42 -4.39 -6.55 2.06
CA ALA A 42 -4.43 -5.28 1.35
C ALA A 42 -3.02 -4.74 1.05
N TYR A 43 -2.10 -4.82 2.01
CA TYR A 43 -0.69 -4.43 1.78
C TYR A 43 -0.04 -5.25 0.66
N VAL A 44 -0.18 -6.58 0.70
CA VAL A 44 0.39 -7.47 -0.32
C VAL A 44 -0.24 -7.20 -1.68
N ALA A 45 -1.57 -7.11 -1.76
CA ALA A 45 -2.29 -6.87 -3.00
C ALA A 45 -1.89 -5.53 -3.63
N SER A 46 -1.80 -4.46 -2.83
CA SER A 46 -1.35 -3.15 -3.32
C SER A 46 0.11 -3.14 -3.76
N ALA A 47 0.99 -3.83 -3.05
CA ALA A 47 2.40 -3.96 -3.43
C ALA A 47 2.56 -4.71 -4.76
N LEU A 48 1.78 -5.78 -4.98
CA LEU A 48 1.73 -6.50 -6.25
C LEU A 48 1.18 -5.63 -7.38
N LEU A 49 0.08 -4.91 -7.12
CA LEU A 49 -0.49 -3.97 -8.09
C LEU A 49 0.53 -2.90 -8.50
N ALA A 50 1.25 -2.33 -7.53
CA ALA A 50 2.30 -1.36 -7.78
C ALA A 50 3.42 -1.94 -8.64
N SER A 51 3.91 -3.13 -8.29
CA SER A 51 4.96 -3.83 -9.03
C SER A 51 4.55 -4.12 -10.47
N TRP A 52 3.35 -4.65 -10.70
CA TRP A 52 2.86 -4.95 -12.06
C TRP A 52 2.61 -3.67 -12.86
N THR A 53 1.94 -2.68 -12.28
CA THR A 53 1.65 -1.42 -12.96
C THR A 53 2.94 -0.72 -13.37
N GLY A 54 3.91 -0.62 -12.47
CA GLY A 54 5.23 -0.05 -12.77
C GLY A 54 5.96 -0.84 -13.86
N THR A 55 5.97 -2.17 -13.77
CA THR A 55 6.61 -3.04 -14.78
C THR A 55 6.02 -2.83 -16.17
N TYR A 56 4.70 -2.83 -16.32
CA TYR A 56 4.06 -2.65 -17.63
C TYR A 56 4.23 -1.23 -18.16
N LEU A 57 4.25 -0.23 -17.29
CA LEU A 57 4.50 1.15 -17.68
C LEU A 57 5.93 1.34 -18.20
N ASP A 58 6.93 0.78 -17.52
CA ASP A 58 8.32 0.78 -17.97
C ASP A 58 8.47 0.05 -19.31
N LEU A 59 7.87 -1.14 -19.45
CA LEU A 59 7.89 -1.89 -20.71
C LEU A 59 7.25 -1.09 -21.86
N TYR A 60 6.14 -0.40 -21.59
CA TYR A 60 5.47 0.43 -22.58
C TYR A 60 6.35 1.60 -23.04
N PHE A 61 6.93 2.36 -22.11
CA PHE A 61 7.77 3.50 -22.45
C PHE A 61 9.09 3.11 -23.10
N VAL A 62 9.70 2.00 -22.66
CA VAL A 62 10.89 1.43 -23.32
C VAL A 62 10.54 0.93 -24.72
N GLY A 63 9.40 0.26 -24.89
CA GLY A 63 8.92 -0.19 -26.20
C GLY A 63 8.61 0.94 -27.18
N LYS A 64 8.26 2.13 -26.66
CA LYS A 64 8.08 3.37 -27.44
C LYS A 64 9.39 4.13 -27.68
N GLY A 65 10.52 3.65 -27.14
CA GLY A 65 11.81 4.34 -27.21
C GLY A 65 11.86 5.64 -26.40
N LEU A 66 10.87 5.90 -25.54
CA LEU A 66 10.80 7.09 -24.70
C LEU A 66 11.74 6.96 -23.49
N TYR A 67 11.88 5.75 -22.97
CA TYR A 67 12.73 5.41 -21.83
C TYR A 67 13.83 4.45 -22.28
N ALA A 68 15.01 4.59 -21.68
CA ALA A 68 16.02 3.55 -21.68
C ALA A 68 16.69 3.43 -20.31
N PHE A 69 17.09 2.21 -19.96
CA PHE A 69 17.77 1.89 -18.70
C PHE A 69 19.15 1.33 -19.00
N PRO A 70 20.19 2.17 -19.18
CA PRO A 70 21.51 1.72 -19.62
C PRO A 70 22.20 0.80 -18.60
N LYS A 71 22.04 1.11 -17.31
CA LYS A 71 22.60 0.36 -16.18
C LYS A 71 21.48 -0.39 -15.47
N ARG A 72 21.16 -1.58 -15.96
CA ARG A 72 20.09 -2.44 -15.42
C ARG A 72 20.58 -3.86 -15.14
N PRO A 73 19.98 -4.59 -14.19
CA PRO A 73 20.27 -6.01 -13.97
C PRO A 73 19.84 -6.86 -15.18
N PHE A 74 20.64 -7.87 -15.53
CA PHE A 74 20.34 -8.84 -16.60
C PHE A 74 19.91 -8.20 -17.93
N PRO A 75 20.73 -7.31 -18.54
CA PRO A 75 20.35 -6.55 -19.73
C PRO A 75 20.10 -7.41 -20.97
N SER A 76 20.57 -8.67 -20.98
CA SER A 76 20.31 -9.66 -22.04
C SER A 76 18.91 -10.27 -22.00
N VAL A 77 18.21 -10.15 -20.88
CA VAL A 77 16.87 -10.74 -20.66
C VAL A 77 15.82 -9.65 -20.53
N PHE A 78 16.11 -8.61 -19.74
CA PHE A 78 15.16 -7.53 -19.46
C PHE A 78 15.60 -6.23 -20.12
N SER A 79 14.65 -5.51 -20.71
CA SER A 79 14.84 -4.17 -21.27
C SER A 79 14.64 -3.05 -20.23
N ILE A 80 14.07 -3.40 -19.07
CA ILE A 80 13.75 -2.51 -17.95
C ILE A 80 14.61 -2.84 -16.72
N ASP A 81 14.62 -1.96 -15.72
CA ASP A 81 15.18 -2.28 -14.40
C ASP A 81 14.20 -3.15 -13.59
N ILE A 82 14.28 -4.46 -13.81
CA ILE A 82 13.42 -5.43 -13.13
C ILE A 82 13.62 -5.45 -11.61
N PHE A 83 14.80 -5.09 -11.11
CA PHE A 83 15.04 -5.05 -9.66
C PHE A 83 14.26 -3.90 -9.02
N PHE A 84 14.24 -2.74 -9.69
CA PHE A 84 13.43 -1.61 -9.24
C PHE A 84 11.95 -1.98 -9.14
N THR A 85 11.37 -2.57 -10.19
CA THR A 85 9.93 -2.87 -10.22
C THR A 85 9.53 -4.06 -9.36
N ALA A 86 10.38 -5.08 -9.22
CA ALA A 86 10.07 -6.29 -8.46
C ALA A 86 10.41 -6.21 -6.96
N VAL A 87 11.33 -5.32 -6.56
CA VAL A 87 11.81 -5.23 -5.17
C VAL A 87 11.61 -3.83 -4.60
N VAL A 88 12.20 -2.82 -5.23
CA VAL A 88 12.20 -1.45 -4.67
C VAL A 88 10.79 -0.88 -4.62
N LEU A 89 10.02 -1.01 -5.71
CA LEU A 89 8.68 -0.48 -5.84
C LEU A 89 7.66 -1.11 -4.87
N PRO A 90 7.56 -2.45 -4.72
CA PRO A 90 6.64 -3.04 -3.75
C PRO A 90 7.02 -2.71 -2.30
N LEU A 91 8.32 -2.69 -1.95
CA LEU A 91 8.76 -2.27 -0.61
C LEU A 91 8.44 -0.79 -0.35
N GLY A 92 8.72 0.08 -1.32
CA GLY A 92 8.36 1.49 -1.26
C GLY A 92 6.84 1.70 -1.13
N THR A 93 6.05 0.85 -1.79
CA THR A 93 4.58 0.87 -1.69
C THR A 93 4.11 0.51 -0.29
N VAL A 94 4.66 -0.54 0.33
CA VAL A 94 4.33 -0.90 1.71
C VAL A 94 4.68 0.24 2.66
N PHE A 95 5.85 0.85 2.51
CA PHE A 95 6.26 2.00 3.31
C PHE A 95 5.33 3.20 3.12
N PHE A 96 5.00 3.54 1.87
CA PHE A 96 4.04 4.60 1.54
C PHE A 96 2.69 4.38 2.21
N LEU A 97 2.13 3.17 2.09
CA LEU A 97 0.83 2.84 2.69
C LEU A 97 0.86 2.93 4.22
N ALA A 98 1.94 2.48 4.85
CA ALA A 98 2.12 2.56 6.30
C ALA A 98 2.14 4.02 6.82
N LEU A 99 2.64 4.95 6.01
CA LEU A 99 2.56 6.39 6.31
C LEU A 99 1.14 6.93 6.07
N MET A 100 0.50 6.55 4.97
CA MET A 100 -0.83 7.04 4.59
C MET A 100 -1.91 6.69 5.61
N GLU A 101 -1.83 5.51 6.24
CA GLU A 101 -2.75 5.11 7.32
C GLU A 101 -2.70 6.06 8.53
N ARG A 102 -1.54 6.65 8.82
CA ARG A 102 -1.31 7.51 9.99
C ARG A 102 -1.65 8.98 9.76
N LEU A 103 -1.92 9.38 8.51
CA LEU A 103 -2.11 10.77 8.13
C LEU A 103 -3.59 11.14 8.01
N SER A 104 -3.89 12.41 8.30
CA SER A 104 -5.19 13.03 8.02
C SER A 104 -5.40 13.19 6.50
N ARG A 105 -6.62 13.51 6.07
CA ARG A 105 -6.93 13.70 4.63
C ARG A 105 -6.01 14.72 3.95
N LEU A 106 -5.74 15.85 4.61
CA LEU A 106 -4.81 16.87 4.10
C LEU A 106 -3.36 16.36 4.13
N GLY A 107 -2.97 15.65 5.18
CA GLY A 107 -1.63 15.03 5.27
C GLY A 107 -1.38 14.03 4.14
N ARG A 108 -2.39 13.23 3.77
CA ARG A 108 -2.34 12.28 2.64
C ARG A 108 -2.13 12.99 1.31
N MET A 109 -2.89 14.05 1.05
CA MET A 109 -2.73 14.87 -0.16
C MET A 109 -1.33 15.50 -0.23
N GLY A 110 -0.85 16.05 0.89
CA GLY A 110 0.50 16.60 0.99
C GLY A 110 1.59 15.56 0.76
N LEU A 111 1.45 14.35 1.33
CA LEU A 111 2.40 13.26 1.14
C LEU A 111 2.44 12.80 -0.33
N ILE A 112 1.29 12.65 -0.99
CA ILE A 112 1.25 12.30 -2.42
C ILE A 112 1.97 13.37 -3.25
N ALA A 113 1.67 14.65 -3.04
CA ALA A 113 2.31 15.74 -3.77
C ALA A 113 3.83 15.77 -3.53
N ALA A 114 4.27 15.62 -2.27
CA ALA A 114 5.68 15.62 -1.90
C ALA A 114 6.44 14.43 -2.51
N LEU A 115 5.89 13.21 -2.42
CA LEU A 115 6.52 12.03 -3.01
C LEU A 115 6.54 12.08 -4.52
N SER A 116 5.53 12.66 -5.16
CA SER A 116 5.49 12.82 -6.62
C SER A 116 6.57 13.78 -7.11
N ALA A 117 6.75 14.90 -6.42
CA ALA A 117 7.83 15.84 -6.69
C ALA A 117 9.22 15.22 -6.41
N LEU A 118 9.35 14.49 -5.30
CA LEU A 118 10.58 13.78 -4.94
C LEU A 118 10.94 12.73 -5.98
N ALA A 119 9.98 11.92 -6.44
CA ALA A 119 10.20 10.89 -7.45
C ALA A 119 10.65 11.51 -8.78
N ALA A 120 10.00 12.58 -9.24
CA ALA A 120 10.45 13.30 -10.44
C ALA A 120 11.85 13.90 -10.29
N ALA A 121 12.22 14.39 -9.10
CA ALA A 121 13.57 14.87 -8.83
C ALA A 121 14.62 13.74 -8.82
N LEU A 122 14.28 12.57 -8.24
CA LEU A 122 15.12 11.39 -8.26
C LEU A 122 15.30 10.84 -9.68
N GLU A 123 14.26 10.93 -10.49
CA GLU A 123 14.27 10.55 -11.91
C GLU A 123 15.25 11.45 -12.70
N ALA A 124 15.15 12.77 -12.55
CA ALA A 124 16.10 13.71 -13.15
C ALA A 124 17.54 13.47 -12.67
N LYS A 125 17.73 13.07 -11.41
CA LYS A 125 19.05 12.66 -10.90
C LYS A 125 19.51 11.34 -11.52
N ALA A 126 18.65 10.34 -11.62
CA ALA A 126 18.97 9.05 -12.24
C ALA A 126 19.42 9.23 -13.70
N GLU A 127 18.85 10.24 -14.39
CA GLU A 127 19.29 10.66 -15.72
C GLU A 127 20.75 11.14 -15.74
N THR A 128 21.13 12.02 -14.80
CA THR A 128 22.52 12.48 -14.70
C THR A 128 23.53 11.36 -14.37
N TYR A 129 23.09 10.28 -13.71
CA TYR A 129 23.93 9.12 -13.40
C TYR A 129 23.93 8.03 -14.51
N GLY A 130 23.13 8.22 -15.57
CA GLY A 130 22.95 7.26 -16.65
C GLY A 130 22.29 5.94 -16.23
N LEU A 131 21.57 5.94 -15.11
CA LEU A 131 20.74 4.81 -14.68
C LEU A 131 19.47 4.72 -15.51
N PHE A 132 19.03 5.88 -16.00
CA PHE A 132 17.80 6.07 -16.73
C PHE A 132 18.01 7.18 -17.77
N THR A 133 17.35 7.16 -18.91
CA THR A 133 17.44 8.25 -19.90
C THR A 133 16.12 8.42 -20.61
N HIS A 134 15.70 9.67 -20.77
CA HIS A 134 14.54 10.04 -21.57
C HIS A 134 14.92 10.51 -22.96
N THR A 135 13.92 10.54 -23.85
CA THR A 135 14.02 11.33 -25.08
C THR A 135 13.94 12.83 -24.77
N ALA A 136 14.55 13.65 -25.62
CA ALA A 136 14.57 15.11 -25.48
C ALA A 136 13.17 15.77 -25.47
N GLU A 137 12.14 15.03 -25.88
CA GLU A 137 10.75 15.49 -25.92
C GLU A 137 9.99 15.24 -24.60
N TRP A 138 10.62 14.56 -23.63
CA TRP A 138 9.98 14.25 -22.35
C TRP A 138 9.91 15.48 -21.43
N SER A 139 8.70 15.88 -21.07
CA SER A 139 8.50 16.92 -20.06
C SER A 139 8.52 16.32 -18.66
N HIS A 140 9.39 16.83 -17.78
CA HIS A 140 9.45 16.43 -16.37
C HIS A 140 8.13 16.66 -15.61
N TRP A 141 7.22 17.51 -16.13
CA TRP A 141 5.89 17.66 -15.56
C TRP A 141 5.05 16.38 -15.68
N TYR A 142 5.26 15.59 -16.75
CA TYR A 142 4.61 14.29 -16.91
C TYR A 142 5.03 13.31 -15.82
N SER A 143 6.30 13.35 -15.37
CA SER A 143 6.77 12.51 -14.28
C SER A 143 6.05 12.87 -12.97
N VAL A 144 5.96 14.16 -12.63
CA VAL A 144 5.23 14.61 -11.41
C VAL A 144 3.76 14.16 -11.45
N ALA A 145 3.07 14.41 -12.56
CA ALA A 145 1.67 14.01 -12.73
C ALA A 145 1.50 12.49 -12.70
N GLY A 146 2.42 11.75 -13.33
CA GLY A 146 2.42 10.29 -13.40
C GLY A 146 2.57 9.65 -12.02
N TYR A 147 3.56 10.08 -11.22
CA TYR A 147 3.71 9.58 -9.85
C TYR A 147 2.53 9.95 -8.96
N GLY A 148 1.97 11.15 -9.11
CA GLY A 148 0.78 11.57 -8.37
C GLY A 148 -0.42 10.68 -8.65
N LEU A 149 -0.66 10.39 -9.93
CA LEU A 149 -1.72 9.48 -10.36
C LEU A 149 -1.46 8.06 -9.85
N PHE A 150 -0.23 7.56 -10.01
CA PHE A 150 0.17 6.23 -9.54
C PHE A 150 -0.07 6.05 -8.04
N LEU A 151 0.46 6.95 -7.21
CA LEU A 151 0.29 6.89 -5.75
C LEU A 151 -1.18 7.01 -5.32
N SER A 152 -1.95 7.84 -6.04
CA SER A 152 -3.40 7.99 -5.79
C SER A 152 -4.15 6.68 -6.09
N ILE A 153 -3.85 6.03 -7.22
CA ILE A 153 -4.46 4.74 -7.60
C ILE A 153 -4.14 3.67 -6.54
N ILE A 154 -2.88 3.57 -6.11
CA ILE A 154 -2.45 2.59 -5.11
C ILE A 154 -3.13 2.80 -3.76
N TRP A 155 -3.23 4.06 -3.29
CA TRP A 155 -3.94 4.37 -2.06
C TRP A 155 -5.43 4.04 -2.14
N GLU A 156 -6.08 4.40 -3.25
CA GLU A 156 -7.50 4.14 -3.47
C GLU A 156 -7.81 2.65 -3.55
N PHE A 157 -6.95 1.89 -4.22
CA PHE A 157 -7.04 0.42 -4.27
C PHE A 157 -6.89 -0.19 -2.88
N TYR A 158 -5.84 0.20 -2.15
CA TYR A 158 -5.59 -0.27 -0.79
C TYR A 158 -6.81 -0.07 0.13
N ARG A 159 -7.31 1.16 0.16
CA ARG A 159 -8.45 1.55 0.99
C ARG A 159 -9.70 0.76 0.66
N ARG A 160 -9.98 0.51 -0.62
CA ARG A 160 -11.13 -0.32 -1.04
C ARG A 160 -10.92 -1.78 -0.68
N PHE A 161 -9.73 -2.32 -0.91
CA PHE A 161 -9.42 -3.72 -0.62
C PHE A 161 -9.51 -4.03 0.88
N GLN A 162 -9.13 -3.08 1.74
CA GLN A 162 -9.32 -3.20 3.18
C GLN A 162 -10.79 -3.27 3.62
N THR A 163 -11.73 -2.72 2.84
CA THR A 163 -13.16 -2.63 3.21
C THR A 163 -14.03 -3.74 2.66
N VAL A 164 -13.50 -4.54 1.72
CA VAL A 164 -14.25 -5.61 1.03
C VAL A 164 -14.19 -6.95 1.80
N ASP A 165 -13.34 -7.06 2.83
CA ASP A 165 -13.19 -8.21 3.74
C ASP A 165 -13.65 -7.86 5.17
#